data_AF-A0A920M035-F1
#
_entry.id   AF-A0A920M035-F1
#
_cell.length_a   1.000
_cell.length_b   1.000
_cell.length_c   1.000
_cell.angle_alpha   90.00
_cell.angle_beta   90.00
_cell.angle_gamma   90.00
#
_symmetry.space_group_name_H-M   'P 1'
#
loop_
_entity.id
_entity.type
_entity.pdbx_description
1 polymer ?
#
loop_
_entity_poly.entity_id
_entity_poly.type
_entity_poly.pdbx_seq_one_letter_code
_entity_poly.pdbx_strand_id
1 'polypeptide(L)'
;MIYLNFSSADMGLFIGATIHDVAQVVGAGYSVSTETGDLATFVKLVRVAMLVPIVMAIAVYCRLEDRREGGGVPLDPLSPFSWSVLLASLH
;
A
#
# COMPACT_ATOMS: atom_id res chain seq x y z
N MET A 1 -12.05 -26.60 23.34
CA MET A 1 -10.85 -25.80 23.03
C MET A 1 -11.25 -24.33 23.09
N ILE A 2 -10.86 -23.62 24.15
CA ILE A 2 -10.94 -22.15 24.22
C ILE A 2 -9.59 -21.60 23.71
N TYR A 3 -9.50 -20.29 23.45
CA TYR A 3 -8.28 -19.43 23.47
C TYR A 3 -7.94 -18.67 22.19
N LEU A 4 -8.89 -17.87 21.69
CA LEU A 4 -8.74 -16.43 21.44
C LEU A 4 -10.17 -15.89 21.28
N ASN A 5 -10.62 -14.99 22.17
CA ASN A 5 -11.92 -14.31 22.03
C ASN A 5 -11.84 -13.22 20.94
N PHE A 6 -11.18 -13.50 19.82
CA PHE A 6 -11.20 -12.60 18.68
C PHE A 6 -12.58 -12.74 18.04
N SER A 7 -13.34 -11.64 17.99
CA SER A 7 -14.54 -11.62 17.17
C SER A 7 -14.16 -11.93 15.72
N SER A 8 -15.10 -12.44 14.90
CA SER A 8 -14.88 -12.56 13.46
C SER A 8 -14.42 -11.22 12.84
N ALA A 9 -14.82 -10.11 13.46
CA ALA A 9 -14.33 -8.78 13.12
C ALA A 9 -12.83 -8.57 13.40
N ASP A 10 -12.32 -9.00 14.56
CA ASP A 10 -10.92 -8.78 14.90
C ASP A 10 -9.99 -9.63 14.02
N MET A 11 -10.42 -10.85 13.69
CA MET A 11 -9.69 -11.72 12.75
C MET A 11 -9.71 -11.15 11.32
N GLY A 12 -10.85 -10.60 10.88
CA GLY A 12 -10.97 -10.01 9.56
C GLY A 12 -10.06 -8.79 9.42
N LEU A 13 -10.05 -7.93 10.44
CA LEU A 13 -9.13 -6.79 10.51
C LEU A 13 -7.67 -7.23 10.47
N PHE A 14 -7.30 -8.25 11.27
CA PHE A 14 -5.93 -8.74 11.34
C PHE A 14 -5.45 -9.34 10.01
N ILE A 15 -6.24 -10.21 9.38
CA ILE A 15 -5.89 -10.83 8.09
C ILE A 15 -5.81 -9.77 6.98
N GLY A 16 -6.79 -8.87 6.89
CA GLY A 16 -6.82 -7.79 5.90
C GLY A 16 -5.69 -6.77 6.05
N ALA A 17 -5.21 -6.54 7.28
CA ALA A 17 -4.10 -5.63 7.55
C ALA A 17 -2.72 -6.25 7.27
N THR A 18 -2.55 -7.56 7.47
CA THR A 18 -1.25 -8.24 7.41
C THR A 18 -0.90 -8.77 6.03
N ILE A 19 -1.86 -9.29 5.27
CA ILE A 19 -1.60 -9.91 3.97
C ILE A 19 -1.58 -8.84 2.85
N HIS A 20 -0.48 -8.81 2.08
CA HIS A 20 -0.25 -7.82 1.03
C HIS A 20 -0.86 -8.18 -0.34
N ASP A 21 -1.33 -9.41 -0.55
CA ASP A 21 -2.00 -9.86 -1.78
C ASP A 21 -3.53 -10.00 -1.56
N VAL A 22 -4.33 -9.47 -2.50
CA VAL A 22 -5.79 -9.52 -2.43
C VAL A 22 -6.32 -10.96 -2.54
N ALA A 23 -5.75 -11.78 -3.42
CA ALA A 23 -6.23 -13.14 -3.62
C ALA A 23 -5.98 -14.01 -2.38
N GLN A 24 -4.82 -13.82 -1.74
CA GLN A 24 -4.47 -14.51 -0.49
C GLN A 24 -5.28 -13.99 0.70
N VAL A 25 -5.56 -12.69 0.79
CA VAL A 25 -6.47 -12.12 1.81
C VAL A 25 -7.84 -12.79 1.73
N VAL A 26 -8.42 -12.83 0.53
CA VAL A 26 -9.76 -13.37 0.29
C VAL A 26 -9.74 -14.87 0.61
N GLY A 27 -8.76 -15.61 0.10
CA GLY A 27 -8.61 -17.04 0.38
C GLY A 27 -8.43 -17.35 1.86
N ALA A 28 -7.63 -16.56 2.58
CA ALA A 28 -7.37 -16.75 4.02
C ALA A 28 -8.58 -16.34 4.88
N GLY A 29 -9.24 -15.23 4.55
CA GLY A 29 -10.37 -14.70 5.32
C GLY A 29 -11.62 -15.57 5.21
N TYR A 30 -12.00 -16.00 4.00
CA TYR A 30 -13.15 -16.90 3.80
C TYR A 30 -12.88 -18.32 4.30
N SER A 31 -11.62 -18.74 4.45
CA SER A 31 -11.28 -20.01 5.11
C SER A 31 -11.59 -20.01 6.61
N VAL A 32 -11.72 -18.83 7.25
CA VAL A 32 -12.07 -18.69 8.67
C VAL A 32 -13.58 -18.58 8.85
N SER A 33 -14.20 -17.56 8.25
CA SER A 33 -15.66 -17.40 8.19
C SER A 33 -16.03 -16.40 7.10
N THR A 34 -17.29 -16.39 6.66
CA THR A 34 -17.79 -15.41 5.68
C THR A 34 -17.65 -13.97 6.18
N GLU A 35 -17.99 -13.72 7.45
CA GLU A 35 -17.88 -12.40 8.08
C GLU A 35 -16.42 -11.93 8.19
N THR A 36 -15.49 -12.84 8.51
CA THR A 36 -14.05 -12.57 8.54
C THR A 36 -13.53 -12.21 7.14
N GLY A 37 -13.96 -12.96 6.12
CA GLY A 37 -13.59 -12.73 4.72
C GLY A 37 -14.07 -11.40 4.18
N ASP A 38 -15.32 -11.03 4.46
CA ASP A 38 -15.91 -9.75 4.05
C ASP A 38 -15.15 -8.57 4.67
N LEU A 39 -14.87 -8.64 5.98
CA LEU A 39 -14.14 -7.57 6.66
C LEU A 39 -12.67 -7.51 6.24
N ALA A 40 -11.98 -8.65 6.06
CA ALA A 40 -10.60 -8.67 5.58
C ALA A 40 -10.49 -8.05 4.18
N THR A 41 -11.44 -8.36 3.30
CA THR A 41 -11.52 -7.78 1.95
C THR A 41 -11.81 -6.28 2.01
N PHE A 42 -12.75 -5.87 2.87
CA PHE A 42 -13.06 -4.45 3.08
C PHE A 42 -11.83 -3.66 3.53
N VAL A 43 -11.12 -4.13 4.56
CA VAL A 43 -9.90 -3.49 5.09
C VAL A 43 -8.83 -3.40 4.01
N LYS A 44 -8.68 -4.47 3.21
CA LYS A 44 -7.73 -4.51 2.09
C LYS A 44 -8.06 -3.44 1.04
N LEU A 45 -9.32 -3.36 0.63
CA LEU A 45 -9.78 -2.40 -0.38
C LEU A 45 -9.69 -0.96 0.11
N VAL A 46 -10.03 -0.69 1.38
CA VAL A 46 -9.88 0.65 1.98
C VAL A 46 -8.42 1.11 1.94
N ARG A 47 -7.44 0.24 2.25
CA ARG A 47 -6.02 0.60 2.16
C ARG A 47 -5.60 0.92 0.74
N VAL A 48 -6.00 0.09 -0.24
CA VAL A 48 -5.70 0.34 -1.66
C VAL A 48 -6.33 1.65 -2.13
N ALA A 49 -7.58 1.91 -1.75
CA ALA A 49 -8.27 3.16 -2.06
C ALA A 49 -7.59 4.37 -1.40
N MET A 50 -7.02 4.21 -0.20
CA MET A 50 -6.30 5.27 0.53
C MET A 50 -4.89 5.54 -0.05
N LEU A 51 -4.29 4.65 -0.84
CA LEU A 51 -3.00 4.92 -1.48
C LEU A 51 -3.08 6.13 -2.44
N VAL A 52 -4.15 6.23 -3.24
CA VAL A 52 -4.35 7.35 -4.17
C VAL A 52 -4.39 8.71 -3.47
N PRO A 53 -5.24 8.94 -2.45
CA PRO A 53 -5.27 10.21 -1.74
C PRO A 53 -3.98 10.49 -0.96
N ILE A 54 -3.31 9.48 -0.38
CA ILE A 54 -2.00 9.69 0.28
C ILE A 54 -0.95 10.14 -0.73
N VAL A 55 -0.83 9.44 -1.87
CA VAL A 55 0.15 9.77 -2.91
C VAL A 55 -0.12 11.16 -3.49
N MET A 56 -1.39 11.49 -3.73
CA MET A 56 -1.79 12.84 -4.17
C MET A 56 -1.42 13.91 -3.15
N ALA A 57 -1.68 13.67 -1.85
CA ALA A 57 -1.31 14.60 -0.79
C ALA A 57 0.21 14.83 -0.72
N ILE A 58 1.01 13.75 -0.80
CA ILE A 58 2.48 13.83 -0.84
C ILE A 58 2.95 14.59 -2.09
N ALA A 59 2.38 14.30 -3.26
CA ALA A 59 2.73 14.97 -4.51
C ALA A 59 2.46 16.48 -4.47
N VAL A 60 1.34 16.89 -3.86
CA VAL A 60 1.01 18.31 -3.65
C VAL A 60 1.96 18.95 -2.64
N TYR A 61 2.25 18.25 -1.54
CA TYR A 61 3.16 18.73 -0.50
C TYR A 61 4.59 18.96 -1.05
N CYS A 62 5.17 17.99 -1.75
CA CYS A 62 6.48 18.14 -2.39
C CYS A 62 6.51 19.25 -3.44
N ARG A 63 5.45 19.42 -4.25
CA ARG A 63 5.37 20.53 -5.22
C ARG A 63 5.34 21.90 -4.55
N LEU A 64 4.78 22.01 -3.35
CA LEU A 64 4.76 23.25 -2.59
C LEU A 64 6.13 23.58 -1.98
N GLU A 65 6.90 22.56 -1.59
CA GLU A 65 8.29 22.71 -1.13
C GLU A 65 9.24 23.09 -2.29
N ASP A 66 9.11 22.46 -3.45
CA ASP A 66 9.89 22.81 -4.67
C ASP A 66 9.61 24.26 -5.15
N ARG A 67 8.44 24.82 -4.83
CA ARG A 67 8.13 26.24 -5.07
C ARG A 67 8.85 27.20 -4.12
N ARG A 68 9.33 26.71 -2.97
CA ARG A 68 10.09 27.47 -1.97
C ARG A 68 11.60 27.40 -2.22
N GLU A 69 12.07 26.27 -2.75
CA GLU A 69 13.45 26.08 -3.18
C GLU A 69 13.49 26.11 -4.71
N GLY A 70 13.62 27.29 -5.31
CA GLY A 70 13.62 27.50 -6.78
C GLY A 70 14.82 26.86 -7.49
N GLY A 71 14.86 25.53 -7.52
CA GLY A 71 15.99 24.74 -8.00
C GLY A 71 15.57 23.30 -8.29
N GLY A 72 14.49 23.12 -9.04
CA GLY A 72 14.16 21.83 -9.64
C GLY A 72 15.38 21.34 -10.42
N VAL A 73 16.00 20.26 -9.93
CA VAL A 73 17.16 19.64 -10.58
C VAL A 73 16.72 19.23 -11.99
N PRO A 74 17.33 19.77 -13.05
CA PRO A 74 17.07 19.30 -14.40
C PRO A 74 17.44 17.83 -14.46
N LEU A 75 16.45 16.97 -14.71
CA LEU A 75 16.73 15.57 -15.01
C LEU A 75 17.26 15.51 -16.44
N ASP A 76 18.54 15.85 -16.60
CA ASP A 76 19.24 15.68 -17.86
C ASP A 76 19.34 14.17 -18.16
N PRO A 77 18.75 13.69 -19.27
CA PRO A 77 18.72 12.27 -19.63
C PRO A 77 20.10 11.64 -19.85
N LEU A 78 21.14 12.48 -19.92
CA LEU A 78 22.53 12.10 -20.17
C LEU A 78 23.42 12.15 -18.92
N SER A 79 22.85 12.34 -17.73
CA SER A 79 23.65 12.26 -16.49
C SER A 79 24.06 10.80 -16.22
N PRO A 80 25.32 10.55 -15.81
CA PRO A 80 25.81 9.19 -15.52
C PRO A 80 25.02 8.50 -14.39
N PHE A 81 24.30 9.27 -13.57
CA PHE A 81 23.45 8.78 -12.48
C PHE A 81 22.10 8.22 -12.97
N SER A 82 21.61 8.59 -14.15
CA SER A 82 20.38 8.02 -14.71
C SER A 82 20.57 6.59 -15.25
N TRP A 83 21.79 6.23 -15.67
CA TRP A 83 22.10 4.91 -16.22
C TRP A 83 22.17 3.82 -15.14
N SER A 84 22.65 4.15 -13.94
CA SER A 84 22.69 3.21 -12.82
C SER A 84 21.30 2.79 -12.34
N VAL A 85 20.32 3.70 -12.41
CA VAL A 85 18.92 3.45 -12.04
C VAL A 85 18.20 2.53 -13.04
N LEU A 86 18.50 2.66 -14.34
CA LEU A 86 17.97 1.78 -15.39
C LEU A 86 18.56 0.37 -15.31
N LEU A 87 19.87 0.23 -15.06
CA LEU A 87 20.52 -1.07 -14.88
C LEU A 87 20.00 -1.82 -13.64
N ALA A 88 19.69 -1.12 -12.56
CA ALA A 88 19.09 -1.70 -11.37
C ALA A 88 17.63 -2.14 -11.58
N SER A 89 16.94 -1.61 -12.60
CA SER A 89 15.55 -1.97 -12.93
C SER A 89 15.43 -3.19 -13.85
N LEU A 90 16.56 -3.75 -14.29
CA LEU A 90 16.63 -4.93 -15.17
C LEU A 90 17.01 -6.22 -14.43
N HIS A 91 17.03 -6.21 -13.09
CA HIS A 91 17.32 -7.36 -12.23
C HIS A 91 16.18 -7.57 -11.24
#